data_AF-A0A183CJQ1-F1
#
_entry.id   AF-A0A183CJQ1-F1
#
_cell.length_a   1.000
_cell.length_b   1.000
_cell.length_c   1.000
_cell.angle_alpha   90.00
_cell.angle_beta   90.00
_cell.angle_gamma   90.00
#
_symmetry.space_group_name_H-M   'P 1'
#
loop_
_entity.id
_entity.type
_entity.pdbx_description
1 polymer ?
#
loop_
_entity_poly.entity_id
_entity_poly.type
_entity_poly.pdbx_seq_one_letter_code
_entity_poly.pdbx_strand_id
1 'polypeptide(L)'
;MNQLKGELIAKMEECQKQQQQNIVELQKTVAVLSEIGPINRWDSAACHPSLALIGPEQLIVQRNGEEEGWISVRAEKAMSKTPYFEVTIVEDKSGIYWACDQKNAIGRPGWT
;
A
#
# COMPACT_ATOMS: atom_id res chain seq x y z
N MET A 1 -0.71 -43.50 34.42
CA MET A 1 0.17 -43.04 33.32
C MET A 1 -0.58 -42.83 31.99
N ASN A 2 -1.56 -43.68 31.65
CA ASN A 2 -2.28 -43.58 30.36
C ASN A 2 -3.31 -42.44 30.28
N GLN A 3 -3.92 -42.05 31.40
CA GLN A 3 -4.91 -40.98 31.45
C GLN A 3 -4.32 -39.59 31.16
N LEU A 4 -3.20 -39.25 31.81
CA LEU A 4 -2.46 -37.99 31.57
C LEU A 4 -1.97 -37.85 30.12
N LYS A 5 -1.60 -38.97 29.47
CA LYS A 5 -1.24 -38.97 28.05
C LYS A 5 -2.43 -38.66 27.16
N GLY A 6 -3.60 -39.23 27.45
CA GLY A 6 -4.84 -38.93 26.72
C GLY A 6 -5.27 -37.46 26.86
N GLU A 7 -5.20 -36.91 28.07
CA GLU A 7 -5.51 -35.50 28.33
C GLU A 7 -4.56 -34.53 27.61
N LEU A 8 -3.27 -34.86 27.54
CA LEU A 8 -2.29 -34.05 26.82
C LEU A 8 -2.56 -34.03 25.31
N ILE A 9 -2.89 -35.19 24.73
CA ILE A 9 -3.23 -35.32 23.30
C ILE A 9 -4.49 -34.52 22.98
N ALA A 10 -5.54 -34.64 23.80
CA ALA A 10 -6.79 -33.89 23.60
C ALA A 10 -6.56 -32.37 23.61
N LYS A 11 -5.74 -31.87 24.54
CA LYS A 11 -5.38 -30.44 24.60
C LYS A 11 -4.55 -29.98 23.40
N MET A 12 -3.65 -30.83 22.90
CA MET A 12 -2.89 -30.53 21.69
C MET A 12 -3.80 -30.43 20.46
N GLU A 13 -4.75 -31.35 20.30
CA GLU A 13 -5.71 -31.34 19.19
C GLU A 13 -6.61 -30.11 19.23
N GLU A 14 -7.09 -29.72 20.42
CA GLU A 14 -7.88 -28.51 20.62
C GLU A 14 -7.08 -27.25 20.26
N CYS A 15 -5.83 -27.15 20.73
CA CYS A 15 -4.95 -26.04 20.40
C CYS A 15 -4.69 -25.94 18.89
N GLN A 16 -4.46 -27.07 18.22
CA GLN A 16 -4.22 -27.11 16.78
C GLN A 16 -5.45 -26.65 15.98
N LYS A 17 -6.66 -27.09 16.37
CA LYS A 17 -7.91 -26.64 15.73
C LYS A 17 -8.12 -25.13 15.92
N GLN A 18 -7.88 -24.62 17.13
CA GLN A 18 -7.99 -23.20 17.41
C GLN A 18 -7.01 -22.38 16.55
N GLN A 19 -5.76 -22.83 16.39
CA GLN A 19 -4.78 -22.16 15.53
C GLN A 19 -5.22 -22.15 14.06
N GLN A 20 -5.72 -23.26 13.54
CA GLN A 20 -6.22 -23.34 12.17
C GLN A 20 -7.39 -22.37 11.96
N GLN A 21 -8.32 -22.31 12.92
CA GLN A 21 -9.46 -21.40 12.86
C GLN A 21 -9.04 -19.93 12.91
N ASN A 22 -8.09 -19.58 13.79
CA ASN A 22 -7.53 -18.23 13.87
C ASN A 22 -6.84 -17.83 12.56
N ILE A 23 -6.11 -18.74 11.91
CA ILE A 23 -5.47 -18.48 10.61
C ILE A 23 -6.51 -18.16 9.54
N VAL A 24 -7.60 -18.94 9.47
CA VAL A 24 -8.68 -18.70 8.51
C VAL A 24 -9.35 -17.35 8.74
N GLU A 25 -9.60 -16.97 9.99
CA GLU A 25 -10.18 -15.66 10.34
C GLU A 25 -9.23 -14.50 9.99
N LEU A 26 -7.93 -14.65 10.25
CA LEU A 26 -6.94 -13.67 9.86
C LEU A 26 -6.86 -13.50 8.34
N GLN A 27 -6.88 -14.60 7.58
CA GLN A 27 -6.90 -14.54 6.12
C GLN A 27 -8.14 -13.83 5.58
N LYS A 28 -9.32 -14.09 6.16
CA LYS A 28 -10.55 -13.36 5.81
C LYS A 28 -10.45 -11.88 6.12
N THR A 29 -9.90 -11.54 7.28
CA THR A 29 -9.70 -10.14 7.70
C THR A 29 -8.74 -9.42 6.76
N VAL A 30 -7.63 -10.04 6.40
CA VAL A 30 -6.66 -9.49 5.44
C VAL A 30 -7.28 -9.32 4.05
N ALA A 31 -8.11 -10.27 3.60
CA ALA A 31 -8.84 -10.14 2.33
C ALA A 31 -9.79 -8.93 2.34
N VAL A 32 -10.56 -8.76 3.42
CA VAL A 32 -11.46 -7.60 3.58
C VAL A 32 -10.68 -6.29 3.64
N LEU A 33 -9.56 -6.24 4.36
CA LEU A 33 -8.69 -5.04 4.40
C LEU A 33 -8.06 -4.74 3.03
N SER A 34 -7.72 -5.78 2.26
CA SER A 34 -7.26 -5.61 0.87
C SER A 34 -8.36 -5.09 -0.07
N GLU A 35 -9.65 -5.33 0.25
CA GLU A 35 -10.80 -4.81 -0.50
C GLU A 35 -11.19 -3.38 -0.09
N ILE A 36 -11.00 -2.99 1.17
CA ILE A 36 -11.24 -1.63 1.69
C ILE A 36 -10.34 -0.58 0.99
N GLY A 37 -9.30 -1.05 0.32
CA GLY A 37 -8.56 -0.29 -0.67
C GLY A 37 -7.07 -0.38 -0.36
N PRO A 38 -6.23 -0.91 -1.27
CA PRO A 38 -4.80 -0.79 -1.08
C PRO A 38 -4.49 0.69 -0.99
N ILE A 39 -3.68 1.07 0.00
CA ILE A 39 -2.98 2.37 -0.01
C ILE A 39 -2.44 2.52 -1.42
N ASN A 40 -2.92 3.53 -2.13
CA ASN A 40 -2.63 3.68 -3.55
C ASN A 40 -1.17 4.07 -3.67
N ARG A 41 -0.33 3.12 -4.09
CA ARG A 41 1.12 3.33 -4.21
C ARG A 41 1.46 4.29 -5.32
N TRP A 42 2.68 4.80 -5.30
CA TRP A 42 3.21 5.60 -6.39
C TRP A 42 3.54 4.73 -7.61
N ASP A 43 3.18 5.21 -8.80
CA ASP A 43 3.44 4.55 -10.07
C ASP A 43 4.88 4.77 -10.51
N SER A 44 5.70 3.73 -10.40
CA SER A 44 7.10 3.78 -10.89
C SER A 44 7.24 4.14 -12.37
N ALA A 45 6.27 3.80 -13.22
CA ALA A 45 6.29 4.14 -14.65
C ALA A 45 5.87 5.59 -14.91
N ALA A 46 5.15 6.21 -13.97
CA ALA A 46 4.75 7.62 -14.01
C ALA A 46 5.42 8.44 -12.89
N CYS A 47 6.68 8.10 -12.59
CA CYS A 47 7.53 8.78 -11.64
C CYS A 47 8.64 9.54 -12.37
N HIS A 48 8.86 10.81 -12.03
CA HIS A 48 9.98 11.57 -12.58
C HIS A 48 11.32 10.89 -12.22
N PRO A 49 12.32 10.83 -13.11
CA PRO A 49 13.59 10.13 -12.86
C PRO A 49 14.36 10.60 -11.61
N SER A 50 14.16 11.85 -11.22
CA SER A 50 14.82 12.50 -10.07
C SER A 50 14.10 12.26 -8.73
N LEU A 51 13.01 11.48 -8.77
CA LEU A 51 12.30 10.99 -7.59
C LEU A 51 12.67 9.52 -7.34
N ALA A 52 13.02 9.22 -6.09
CA ALA A 52 13.26 7.87 -5.62
C ALA A 52 12.02 7.34 -4.90
N LEU A 53 11.52 6.19 -5.33
CA LEU A 53 10.49 5.44 -4.62
C LEU A 53 11.14 4.50 -3.62
N ILE A 54 10.74 4.58 -2.36
CA ILE A 54 11.37 3.84 -1.26
C ILE A 54 10.48 2.68 -0.82
N GLY A 55 11.10 1.51 -0.65
CA GLY A 55 10.47 0.29 -0.16
C GLY A 55 9.72 -0.50 -1.24
N PRO A 56 9.40 -1.78 -0.98
CA PRO A 56 8.69 -2.64 -1.93
C PRO A 56 7.25 -2.18 -2.18
N GLU A 57 6.67 -1.44 -1.23
CA GLU A 57 5.30 -0.92 -1.35
C GLU A 57 5.23 0.43 -2.07
N GLN A 58 6.38 1.08 -2.33
CA GLN A 58 6.46 2.36 -3.06
C GLN A 58 5.51 3.45 -2.51
N LEU A 59 5.37 3.51 -1.18
CA LEU A 59 4.50 4.47 -0.49
C LEU A 59 5.20 5.80 -0.19
N ILE A 60 6.53 5.78 -0.20
CA ILE A 60 7.36 6.94 0.10
C ILE A 60 8.05 7.38 -1.19
N VAL A 61 7.94 8.66 -1.49
CA VAL A 61 8.67 9.31 -2.58
C VAL A 61 9.62 10.32 -1.97
N GLN A 62 10.88 10.28 -2.41
CA GLN A 62 11.92 11.20 -1.98
C GLN A 62 12.54 11.86 -3.20
N ARG A 63 12.67 13.20 -3.17
CA ARG A 63 13.46 13.93 -4.15
C ARG A 63 14.93 13.86 -3.74
N ASN A 64 15.76 13.27 -4.60
CA ASN A 64 17.20 13.19 -4.37
C ASN A 64 17.92 14.09 -5.39
N GLY A 65 18.45 15.22 -4.93
CA GLY A 65 19.23 16.15 -5.76
C GLY A 65 18.69 17.58 -5.81
N GLU A 66 19.46 18.46 -6.44
CA GLU A 66 19.20 19.91 -6.53
C GLU A 66 18.45 20.32 -7.81
N GLU A 67 18.02 19.35 -8.62
CA GLU A 67 17.48 19.62 -9.97
C GLU A 67 16.30 20.59 -9.93
N GLU A 68 16.51 21.84 -10.33
CA GLU A 68 15.49 22.89 -10.30
C GLU A 68 14.41 22.62 -11.34
N GLY A 69 13.15 22.53 -10.91
CA GLY A 69 12.03 22.31 -11.80
C GLY A 69 10.85 21.62 -11.15
N TRP A 70 9.75 21.54 -11.89
CA TRP A 70 8.56 20.81 -11.50
C TRP A 70 8.78 19.32 -11.67
N ILE A 71 8.70 18.57 -10.56
CA ILE A 71 8.74 17.11 -10.56
C ILE A 71 7.42 16.58 -10.04
N SER A 72 7.00 15.44 -10.56
CA SER A 72 5.74 14.83 -10.17
C SER A 72 5.82 13.31 -10.16
N VAL A 73 4.93 12.71 -9.40
CA VAL A 73 4.67 11.28 -9.38
C VAL A 73 3.16 11.08 -9.33
N ARG A 74 2.66 10.05 -10.02
CA ARG A 74 1.24 9.72 -10.05
C ARG A 74 0.95 8.49 -9.19
N ALA A 75 -0.23 8.43 -8.61
CA ALA A 75 -0.69 7.19 -7.97
C ALA A 75 -0.98 6.12 -9.04
N GLU A 76 -0.68 4.85 -8.74
CA GLU A 76 -0.81 3.71 -9.66
C GLU A 76 -2.25 3.51 -10.11
N LYS A 77 -3.20 3.58 -9.17
CA LYS A 77 -4.61 3.35 -9.43
C LYS A 77 -5.36 4.68 -9.55
N ALA A 78 -6.38 4.69 -10.41
CA ALA A 78 -7.34 5.77 -10.41
C ALA A 78 -8.12 5.78 -9.08
N MET A 79 -8.36 6.97 -8.54
CA MET A 79 -9.19 7.12 -7.35
C MET A 79 -10.68 7.22 -7.73
N SER A 80 -11.56 6.93 -6.77
CA SER A 80 -13.01 7.11 -6.93
C SER A 80 -13.39 8.57 -7.17
N LYS A 81 -14.62 8.82 -7.66
CA LYS A 81 -15.14 10.16 -7.94
C LYS A 81 -15.08 11.11 -6.72
N THR A 82 -15.19 10.57 -5.52
CA THR A 82 -14.93 11.25 -4.25
C THR A 82 -13.67 10.66 -3.65
N PRO A 83 -12.47 11.14 -4.04
CA PRO A 83 -11.22 10.57 -3.56
C PRO A 83 -10.96 11.03 -2.12
N TYR A 84 -10.48 10.11 -1.29
CA TYR A 84 -9.84 10.42 -0.03
C TYR A 84 -8.44 9.81 -0.06
N PHE A 85 -7.43 10.62 0.24
CA PHE A 85 -6.06 10.17 0.36
C PHE A 85 -5.38 10.97 1.47
N GLU A 86 -4.45 10.32 2.15
CA GLU A 86 -3.64 10.94 3.18
C GLU A 86 -2.18 10.90 2.73
N VAL A 87 -1.49 12.01 2.92
CA VAL A 87 -0.06 12.14 2.66
C VAL A 87 0.60 12.77 3.87
N THR A 88 1.70 12.16 4.32
CA THR A 88 2.52 12.70 5.39
C THR A 88 3.76 13.35 4.77
N ILE A 89 3.96 14.63 5.08
CA ILE A 89 5.18 15.34 4.68
C ILE A 89 6.25 15.03 5.72
N VAL A 90 7.26 14.26 5.32
CA VAL A 90 8.36 13.86 6.21
C VAL A 90 9.46 14.92 6.27
N GLU A 91 9.75 15.57 5.13
CA GLU A 91 10.73 16.65 5.02
C GLU A 91 10.24 17.66 3.97
N ASP A 92 10.36 18.95 4.28
CA ASP A 92 10.02 20.06 3.38
C ASP A 92 11.23 21.00 3.25
N LYS A 93 11.67 21.19 2.01
CA LYS A 93 12.65 22.22 1.61
C LYS A 93 12.15 23.08 0.44
N SER A 94 10.92 22.85 -0.04
CA SER A 94 10.39 23.44 -1.28
C SER A 94 8.87 23.29 -1.35
N GLY A 95 8.19 24.13 -2.14
CA GLY A 95 6.74 24.05 -2.33
C GLY A 95 6.25 22.69 -2.84
N ILE A 96 5.33 22.07 -2.09
CA ILE A 96 4.68 20.81 -2.45
C ILE A 96 3.26 21.11 -2.96
N TYR A 97 2.90 20.52 -4.10
CA TYR A 97 1.60 20.71 -4.73
C TYR A 97 0.91 19.36 -4.94
N TRP A 98 -0.40 19.34 -4.75
CA TRP A 98 -1.26 18.18 -4.96
C TRP A 98 -2.33 18.53 -5.99
N ALA A 99 -2.59 17.61 -6.92
CA ALA A 99 -3.59 17.79 -7.97
C ALA A 99 -4.21 16.44 -8.35
N CYS A 100 -5.45 16.48 -8.83
CA CYS A 100 -6.12 15.33 -9.42
C CYS A 100 -6.34 15.61 -10.91
N ASP A 101 -5.82 14.73 -11.77
CA ASP A 101 -6.01 14.79 -13.21
C ASP A 101 -6.98 13.69 -13.67
N GLN A 102 -7.98 14.07 -14.47
CA GLN A 102 -8.90 13.14 -15.11
C GLN A 102 -8.22 12.60 -16.37
N LYS A 103 -7.78 11.34 -16.35
CA LYS A 103 -7.33 10.66 -17.58
C LYS A 103 -8.52 10.63 -18.56
N ASN A 104 -8.57 11.56 -19.51
CA ASN A 104 -9.40 11.38 -20.69
C ASN A 104 -8.83 10.18 -21.46
N ALA A 105 -9.69 9.21 -21.75
CA ALA A 105 -9.36 7.99 -22.45
C ALA A 105 -9.06 8.23 -23.94
N ILE A 106 -8.07 9.07 -24.25
CA ILE A 106 -7.57 9.27 -25.62
C ILE A 106 -6.14 9.83 -25.58
N GLY A 107 -5.19 8.95 -25.89
CA GLY A 107 -3.85 9.18 -26.45
C GLY A 107 -3.09 10.49 -26.18
N ARG A 108 -2.05 10.37 -25.33
CA ARG A 108 -0.63 10.77 -25.53
C ARG A 108 -0.03 11.24 -24.20
N PRO A 109 1.05 10.63 -23.68
CA PRO A 109 1.81 11.22 -22.59
C PRO A 109 2.75 12.26 -23.20
N GLY A 110 2.27 13.50 -23.29
CA GLY A 110 3.10 14.66 -23.56
C GLY A 110 2.67 15.75 -22.60
N TRP A 111 3.56 16.13 -21.69
CA TRP A 111 3.35 17.28 -20.81
C TRP A 111 4.29 18.39 -21.29
N THR A 112 3.72 19.52 -21.66
CA THR A 112 4.39 20.84 -21.64
C THR A 112 4.42 21.35 -20.21
#